data_AF-A0A1D9QJF3-F1
#
_entry.id   AF-A0A1D9QJF3-F1
#
_cell.length_a   1.000
_cell.length_b   1.000
_cell.length_c   1.000
_cell.angle_alpha   90.00
_cell.angle_beta   90.00
_cell.angle_gamma   90.00
#
_symmetry.space_group_name_H-M   'P 1'
#
loop_
_entity.id
_entity.type
_entity.pdbx_description
1 polymer ?
#
loop_
_entity_poly.entity_id
_entity_poly.type
_entity_poly.pdbx_seq_one_letter_code
_entity_poly.pdbx_strand_id
1 'polypeptide(L)'
;MISENATVTGSESVPNISSTIRRSTLSHANGANGKHRANISIADLPRPLTQHNTSDSLRKYSQKKYRHVAAVHSKPRTSCLSHESDAAPSFLGFRNLMVLVLLISNLRLMLENIRKYGVLICLRCHDYRKQDLLLGAALYFIIPCHLFVAYIVELAAAQQARASLKGSKKRAGTATPGGSYIATEAEQQKFHSTWKVIAWIHGLNITLCLLITSVIVYFFIHHPLIGTITEAHAIIVWLKTYSYAFTCRDLRHAYLHPSSKEEDALPEIYNKCPYPQNITLNNLTYFWWVPTLVYQPVYPRTPRIRWVFVGKRMAEVFGLSIFMWVASAQYAAPVLQNSLDKMASLDVASILERLMKLSTISLVIWLAGFFALFQSFLNILAEVTTFGDRNFYDDWWNSPSVGTYWRTWNKPVYQFMKRHVFSPLVGRGWSPYSASVAVFTFSAILHELMVGVPTHNIIGVAFIGMMAQLPLIAITAPLEKMRGINGKIIGNCIFWVSFTLVGQPLAALLYFFAWQAKYGSVSRQTIK
;
A
#
# COMPACT_ATOMS: atom_id res chain seq x y z
N MET A 1 -37.13 -64.92 5.73
CA MET A 1 -36.11 -65.98 5.93
C MET A 1 -34.83 -65.47 5.27
N ILE A 2 -33.69 -65.33 5.96
CA ILE A 2 -32.84 -66.40 6.58
C ILE A 2 -32.20 -67.22 5.44
N SER A 3 -30.87 -67.37 5.29
CA SER A 3 -29.67 -66.90 6.04
C SER A 3 -28.53 -66.61 4.99
N GLU A 4 -27.37 -65.94 5.17
CA GLU A 4 -26.35 -65.75 6.23
C GLU A 4 -25.02 -66.53 5.93
N ASN A 5 -23.86 -66.01 6.36
CA ASN A 5 -22.50 -66.60 6.33
C ASN A 5 -21.80 -66.69 4.95
N ALA A 6 -20.49 -66.43 4.78
CA ALA A 6 -19.39 -65.90 5.63
C ALA A 6 -18.29 -65.29 4.68
N THR A 7 -17.05 -64.90 5.01
CA THR A 7 -16.16 -65.12 6.17
C THR A 7 -15.12 -63.99 6.36
N VAL A 8 -14.44 -64.00 7.50
CA VAL A 8 -13.30 -63.19 8.02
C VAL A 8 -11.97 -63.64 7.33
N THR A 9 -10.92 -62.83 7.06
CA THR A 9 -9.99 -62.02 7.93
C THR A 9 -9.38 -60.81 7.16
N GLY A 10 -8.77 -59.79 7.78
CA GLY A 10 -8.65 -59.37 9.19
C GLY A 10 -7.55 -58.29 9.41
N SER A 11 -7.71 -57.41 10.43
CA SER A 11 -6.70 -56.49 11.05
C SER A 11 -5.96 -55.45 10.16
N GLU A 12 -5.71 -54.18 10.56
CA GLU A 12 -5.92 -53.42 11.82
C GLU A 12 -6.58 -52.05 11.56
N SER A 13 -7.05 -51.35 12.61
CA SER A 13 -7.82 -50.10 12.51
C SER A 13 -7.39 -48.97 13.45
N VAL A 14 -7.49 -47.73 12.97
CA VAL A 14 -7.51 -46.49 13.77
C VAL A 14 -8.70 -46.50 14.76
N PRO A 15 -8.72 -45.63 15.78
CA PRO A 15 -9.86 -44.70 15.81
C PRO A 15 -9.55 -43.26 16.30
N ASN A 16 -10.11 -42.29 15.57
CA ASN A 16 -10.64 -41.05 16.17
C ASN A 16 -11.97 -41.38 16.87
N ILE A 17 -12.38 -40.63 17.90
CA ILE A 17 -13.80 -40.35 18.22
C ILE A 17 -13.96 -39.19 19.22
N SER A 18 -15.12 -38.54 19.20
CA SER A 18 -15.50 -37.37 20.01
C SER A 18 -16.69 -37.64 20.95
N SER A 19 -16.75 -37.04 22.15
CA SER A 19 -17.99 -37.02 22.96
C SER A 19 -18.11 -35.88 24.00
N THR A 20 -18.95 -34.91 23.67
CA THR A 20 -20.25 -34.64 24.34
C THR A 20 -20.38 -34.69 25.90
N ILE A 21 -20.45 -33.50 26.52
CA ILE A 21 -21.38 -33.06 27.61
C ILE A 21 -21.49 -33.86 28.93
N ARG A 22 -21.18 -33.22 30.08
CA ARG A 22 -22.15 -32.94 31.19
C ARG A 22 -21.61 -32.01 32.30
N ARG A 23 -22.55 -31.41 33.06
CA ARG A 23 -22.33 -30.66 34.32
C ARG A 23 -22.76 -31.53 35.52
N SER A 24 -22.07 -31.38 36.65
CA SER A 24 -22.58 -31.67 38.01
C SER A 24 -21.80 -30.83 39.05
N THR A 25 -22.22 -30.84 40.32
CA THR A 25 -21.83 -29.85 41.35
C THR A 25 -21.77 -30.46 42.75
N LEU A 26 -20.92 -29.89 43.64
CA LEU A 26 -20.89 -30.11 45.11
C LEU A 26 -20.43 -31.53 45.56
N SER A 27 -19.89 -31.79 46.77
CA SER A 27 -19.45 -30.95 47.91
C SER A 27 -18.47 -31.71 48.84
N HIS A 28 -17.91 -31.02 49.84
CA HIS A 28 -17.04 -31.47 50.95
C HIS A 28 -17.12 -32.92 51.46
N ALA A 29 -15.94 -33.48 51.83
CA ALA A 29 -15.67 -34.12 53.14
C ALA A 29 -14.15 -34.24 53.42
N ASN A 30 -13.76 -34.49 54.68
CA ASN A 30 -12.35 -34.58 55.12
C ASN A 30 -11.83 -36.03 55.21
N GLY A 31 -10.51 -36.21 55.12
CA GLY A 31 -9.81 -37.46 55.45
C GLY A 31 -8.29 -37.35 55.20
N ALA A 32 -7.45 -37.85 56.10
CA ALA A 32 -6.00 -37.66 56.04
C ALA A 32 -5.22 -38.99 56.02
N ASN A 33 -4.22 -39.11 55.16
CA ASN A 33 -2.82 -39.15 55.61
C ASN A 33 -1.81 -38.91 54.47
N GLY A 34 -0.58 -38.51 54.81
CA GLY A 34 0.34 -37.87 53.87
C GLY A 34 1.27 -38.77 53.04
N LYS A 35 1.74 -38.21 51.91
CA LYS A 35 3.07 -38.41 51.31
C LYS A 35 3.40 -37.23 50.37
N HIS A 36 4.68 -37.08 50.00
CA HIS A 36 5.30 -35.88 49.41
C HIS A 36 4.47 -35.08 48.39
N ARG A 37 4.46 -33.75 48.57
CA ARG A 37 3.98 -32.77 47.58
C ARG A 37 5.14 -31.90 47.13
N ALA A 38 5.54 -32.00 45.86
CA ALA A 38 6.46 -31.07 45.24
C ALA A 38 5.69 -29.79 44.84
N ASN A 39 6.22 -28.62 45.17
CA ASN A 39 5.61 -27.33 44.82
C ASN A 39 5.95 -26.96 43.37
N ILE A 40 4.98 -27.10 42.45
CA ILE A 40 5.06 -26.43 41.15
C ILE A 40 4.83 -24.93 41.38
N SER A 41 5.79 -24.10 40.97
CA SER A 41 5.74 -22.66 41.15
C SER A 41 4.80 -22.00 40.13
N ILE A 42 4.24 -20.83 40.46
CA ILE A 42 3.47 -20.00 39.51
C ILE A 42 4.44 -19.21 38.62
N ALA A 43 5.31 -19.96 37.94
CA ALA A 43 6.33 -19.48 36.99
C ALA A 43 6.05 -19.97 35.56
N ASP A 44 5.50 -21.18 35.42
CA ASP A 44 5.42 -21.92 34.15
C ASP A 44 4.15 -21.62 33.31
N LEU A 45 3.39 -20.58 33.66
CA LEU A 45 2.29 -20.07 32.84
C LEU A 45 2.84 -19.06 31.80
N PRO A 46 2.63 -19.27 30.48
CA PRO A 46 3.13 -18.38 29.45
C PRO A 46 2.62 -16.95 29.61
N ARG A 47 3.49 -16.03 30.03
CA ARG A 47 3.13 -14.61 30.20
C ARG A 47 2.90 -13.97 28.83
N PRO A 48 1.80 -13.21 28.62
CA PRO A 48 1.57 -12.50 27.36
C PRO A 48 2.67 -11.47 27.11
N LEU A 49 3.16 -11.42 25.86
CA LEU A 49 4.33 -10.64 25.44
C LEU A 49 4.20 -9.15 25.78
N THR A 50 4.84 -8.71 26.86
CA THR A 50 4.90 -7.30 27.26
C THR A 50 5.81 -6.52 26.32
N GLN A 51 5.32 -5.37 25.84
CA GLN A 51 5.87 -4.67 24.68
C GLN A 51 7.12 -3.80 24.99
N HIS A 52 8.03 -4.28 25.84
CA HIS A 52 9.22 -3.53 26.27
C HIS A 52 10.27 -3.37 25.16
N ASN A 53 10.20 -4.19 24.11
CA ASN A 53 11.22 -4.27 23.06
C ASN A 53 11.18 -3.14 22.01
N THR A 54 10.17 -2.26 22.00
CA THR A 54 10.01 -1.25 20.93
C THR A 54 10.97 -0.08 21.04
N SER A 55 11.32 0.38 22.25
CA SER A 55 12.34 1.43 22.45
C SER A 55 13.75 0.94 22.11
N ASP A 56 14.12 -0.25 22.60
CA ASP A 56 15.48 -0.78 22.40
C ASP A 56 15.70 -1.35 21.00
N SER A 57 14.66 -1.86 20.33
CA SER A 57 14.77 -2.18 18.89
C SER A 57 14.94 -0.94 18.03
N LEU A 58 14.32 0.20 18.37
CA LEU A 58 14.57 1.48 17.70
C LEU A 58 16.00 2.00 17.96
N ARG A 59 16.50 1.92 19.21
CA ARG A 59 17.91 2.25 19.53
C ARG A 59 18.90 1.35 18.77
N LYS A 60 18.68 0.03 18.73
CA LYS A 60 19.51 -0.91 17.96
C LYS A 60 19.38 -0.73 16.44
N TYR A 61 18.25 -0.23 15.93
CA TYR A 61 18.13 0.19 14.52
C TYR A 61 18.92 1.48 14.22
N SER A 62 19.01 2.41 15.17
CA SER A 62 19.69 3.70 14.99
C SER A 62 21.21 3.60 14.82
N GLN A 63 21.82 2.47 15.17
CA GLN A 63 23.27 2.22 15.01
C GLN A 63 23.62 1.40 13.75
N LYS A 64 22.64 0.75 13.11
CA LYS A 64 22.89 -0.12 11.93
C LYS A 64 22.85 0.70 10.63
N LYS A 65 23.91 0.58 9.82
CA LYS A 65 24.02 1.21 8.49
C LYS A 65 22.90 0.71 7.57
N TYR A 66 21.87 1.52 7.35
CA TYR A 66 20.69 1.09 6.60
C TYR A 66 21.01 0.77 5.12
N ARG A 67 20.44 -0.34 4.62
CA ARG A 67 20.61 -0.81 3.23
C ARG A 67 19.26 -1.18 2.61
N HIS A 68 19.03 -0.78 1.36
CA HIS A 68 17.81 -1.05 0.61
C HIS A 68 17.74 -2.49 0.07
N VAL A 69 18.56 -3.43 0.54
CA VAL A 69 18.43 -4.87 0.25
C VAL A 69 17.46 -5.59 1.20
N ALA A 70 17.10 -5.00 2.34
CA ALA A 70 16.26 -5.65 3.36
C ALA A 70 14.94 -6.19 2.75
N ALA A 71 14.74 -7.51 2.82
CA ALA A 71 13.60 -8.17 2.20
C ALA A 71 12.28 -7.78 2.88
N VAL A 72 11.36 -7.25 2.07
CA VAL A 72 9.99 -6.86 2.47
C VAL A 72 9.03 -8.03 2.23
N HIS A 73 9.26 -8.76 1.13
CA HIS A 73 8.49 -9.94 0.72
C HIS A 73 9.37 -11.18 0.89
N SER A 74 9.25 -11.87 2.02
CA SER A 74 10.08 -13.05 2.37
C SER A 74 9.27 -14.35 2.48
N LYS A 75 7.98 -14.27 2.82
CA LYS A 75 7.05 -15.39 2.94
C LYS A 75 5.76 -15.10 2.16
N PRO A 76 5.09 -16.11 1.60
CA PRO A 76 3.74 -15.92 1.07
C PRO A 76 2.77 -15.54 2.20
N ARG A 77 1.76 -14.72 1.87
CA ARG A 77 0.71 -14.23 2.77
C ARG A 77 -0.54 -13.94 1.95
N THR A 78 -1.72 -14.10 2.55
CA THR A 78 -3.01 -13.76 1.95
C THR A 78 -3.45 -12.34 2.35
N SER A 79 -4.43 -11.78 1.63
CA SER A 79 -5.02 -10.47 1.95
C SER A 79 -6.04 -10.58 3.08
N CYS A 80 -6.17 -9.53 3.91
CA CYS A 80 -6.95 -9.58 5.15
C CYS A 80 -8.45 -9.91 4.98
N LEU A 81 -9.08 -9.55 3.85
CA LEU A 81 -10.49 -9.89 3.56
C LEU A 81 -10.65 -11.13 2.64
N SER A 82 -9.59 -11.89 2.40
CA SER A 82 -9.69 -13.17 1.67
C SER A 82 -10.01 -14.32 2.63
N HIS A 83 -10.89 -15.24 2.22
CA HIS A 83 -11.25 -16.46 2.98
C HIS A 83 -10.04 -17.37 3.34
N GLU A 84 -8.88 -17.09 2.77
CA GLU A 84 -7.62 -17.81 2.96
C GLU A 84 -6.72 -17.12 4.01
N SER A 85 -7.27 -16.24 4.86
CA SER A 85 -6.53 -15.56 5.94
C SER A 85 -6.47 -16.41 7.22
N ASP A 86 -5.27 -16.58 7.78
CA ASP A 86 -5.04 -17.36 9.02
C ASP A 86 -5.76 -16.78 10.26
N ALA A 87 -6.17 -15.51 10.18
CA ALA A 87 -6.98 -14.82 11.18
C ALA A 87 -8.30 -14.35 10.56
N ALA A 88 -9.39 -14.45 11.33
CA ALA A 88 -10.69 -13.92 10.93
C ALA A 88 -10.69 -12.37 10.97
N PRO A 89 -11.20 -11.68 9.93
CA PRO A 89 -11.24 -10.22 9.91
C PRO A 89 -12.19 -9.66 10.99
N SER A 90 -11.66 -8.79 11.85
CA SER A 90 -12.44 -8.08 12.86
C SER A 90 -13.11 -6.85 12.27
N PHE A 91 -14.45 -6.81 12.27
CA PHE A 91 -15.23 -5.68 11.73
C PHE A 91 -15.60 -4.61 12.79
N LEU A 92 -14.92 -4.57 13.94
CA LEU A 92 -15.32 -3.71 15.06
C LEU A 92 -15.26 -2.20 14.73
N GLY A 93 -14.27 -1.77 13.94
CA GLY A 93 -14.19 -0.41 13.40
C GLY A 93 -15.30 -0.09 12.40
N PHE A 94 -15.78 -1.08 11.64
CA PHE A 94 -16.97 -0.92 10.79
C PHE A 94 -18.27 -0.86 11.61
N ARG A 95 -18.33 -1.47 12.80
CA ARG A 95 -19.45 -1.25 13.74
C ARG A 95 -19.47 0.19 14.28
N ASN A 96 -18.30 0.76 14.58
CA ASN A 96 -18.18 2.18 14.93
C ASN A 96 -18.61 3.07 13.75
N LEU A 97 -18.23 2.69 12.52
CA LEU A 97 -18.71 3.36 11.31
C LEU A 97 -20.24 3.22 11.11
N MET A 98 -20.84 2.09 11.44
CA MET A 98 -22.30 1.86 11.36
C MET A 98 -23.10 2.74 12.33
N VAL A 99 -22.51 3.13 13.47
CA VAL A 99 -23.07 4.16 14.37
C VAL A 99 -22.94 5.57 13.78
N LEU A 100 -21.96 5.80 12.89
CA LEU A 100 -21.69 7.07 12.20
C LEU A 100 -22.38 7.18 10.81
N VAL A 101 -22.84 6.07 10.22
CA VAL A 101 -23.27 5.97 8.83
C VAL A 101 -24.56 5.16 8.75
N LEU A 102 -25.74 5.78 8.65
CA LEU A 102 -26.28 6.46 7.44
C LEU A 102 -26.30 5.60 6.16
N LEU A 103 -25.93 4.32 6.19
CA LEU A 103 -25.89 3.46 5.00
C LEU A 103 -27.32 3.19 4.47
N ILE A 104 -28.25 2.88 5.39
CA ILE A 104 -29.70 2.78 5.10
C ILE A 104 -30.27 4.14 4.66
N SER A 105 -29.83 5.24 5.30
CA SER A 105 -30.29 6.59 4.99
C SER A 105 -29.89 7.03 3.57
N ASN A 106 -28.64 6.79 3.15
CA ASN A 106 -28.18 7.14 1.81
C ASN A 106 -28.71 6.19 0.74
N LEU A 107 -28.98 4.91 1.05
CA LEU A 107 -29.72 4.04 0.15
C LEU A 107 -31.14 4.61 -0.11
N ARG A 108 -31.82 5.09 0.95
CA ARG A 108 -33.10 5.78 0.83
C ARG A 108 -33.00 7.07 0.01
N LEU A 109 -32.07 7.99 0.32
CA LEU A 109 -31.91 9.22 -0.47
C LEU A 109 -31.50 8.95 -1.92
N MET A 110 -30.75 7.87 -2.20
CA MET A 110 -30.42 7.46 -3.56
C MET A 110 -31.67 6.99 -4.31
N LEU A 111 -32.54 6.20 -3.68
CA LEU A 111 -33.83 5.80 -4.25
C LEU A 111 -34.79 7.00 -4.43
N GLU A 112 -34.81 7.93 -3.48
CA GLU A 112 -35.58 9.18 -3.60
C GLU A 112 -35.04 10.09 -4.72
N ASN A 113 -33.71 10.17 -4.90
CA ASN A 113 -33.09 10.89 -6.03
C ASN A 113 -33.37 10.21 -7.37
N ILE A 114 -33.31 8.87 -7.46
CA ILE A 114 -33.71 8.11 -8.66
C ILE A 114 -35.19 8.37 -8.99
N ARG A 115 -36.07 8.45 -7.97
CA ARG A 115 -37.49 8.79 -8.15
C ARG A 115 -37.72 10.25 -8.54
N LYS A 116 -36.88 11.18 -8.09
CA LYS A 116 -37.03 12.63 -8.31
C LYS A 116 -36.40 13.13 -9.61
N TYR A 117 -35.24 12.61 -9.99
CA TYR A 117 -34.46 13.06 -11.16
C TYR A 117 -34.38 11.99 -12.26
N GLY A 118 -34.95 10.80 -12.04
CA GLY A 118 -34.87 9.69 -12.96
C GLY A 118 -33.48 9.06 -13.03
N VAL A 119 -33.23 8.39 -14.15
CA VAL A 119 -31.92 7.81 -14.47
C VAL A 119 -31.11 8.85 -15.25
N LEU A 120 -30.27 9.61 -14.53
CA LEU A 120 -29.33 10.59 -15.07
C LEU A 120 -28.10 9.94 -15.76
N ILE A 121 -28.10 8.60 -15.90
CA ILE A 121 -27.01 7.79 -16.45
C ILE A 121 -26.93 7.97 -17.98
N CYS A 122 -26.38 9.11 -18.41
CA CYS A 122 -26.10 9.35 -19.82
C CYS A 122 -24.79 8.65 -20.24
N LEU A 123 -24.92 7.39 -20.67
CA LEU A 123 -23.84 6.59 -21.29
C LEU A 123 -23.10 7.34 -22.43
N ARG A 124 -23.80 8.23 -23.13
CA ARG A 124 -23.31 8.95 -24.32
C ARG A 124 -22.76 10.37 -24.02
N CYS A 125 -22.79 10.81 -22.76
CA CYS A 125 -22.35 12.17 -22.37
C CYS A 125 -20.90 12.24 -21.88
N HIS A 126 -20.19 11.10 -21.77
CA HIS A 126 -18.73 11.12 -21.68
C HIS A 126 -18.17 11.27 -23.10
N ASP A 127 -17.76 12.50 -23.45
CA ASP A 127 -17.11 12.82 -24.72
C ASP A 127 -15.67 12.25 -24.73
N TYR A 128 -15.56 10.94 -25.01
CA TYR A 128 -14.30 10.24 -25.19
C TYR A 128 -13.62 10.69 -26.48
N ARG A 129 -12.97 11.86 -26.43
CA ARG A 129 -12.16 12.41 -27.52
C ARG A 129 -11.14 11.38 -28.00
N LYS A 130 -11.11 11.13 -29.31
CA LYS A 130 -10.18 10.18 -29.94
C LYS A 130 -8.71 10.53 -29.66
N GLN A 131 -8.41 11.82 -29.52
CA GLN A 131 -7.08 12.33 -29.15
C GLN A 131 -6.67 11.87 -27.74
N ASP A 132 -7.52 12.03 -26.74
CA ASP A 132 -7.27 11.62 -25.36
C ASP A 132 -7.01 10.11 -25.26
N LEU A 133 -7.80 9.31 -25.99
CA LEU A 133 -7.60 7.86 -26.09
C LEU A 133 -6.26 7.50 -26.77
N LEU A 134 -5.92 8.17 -27.87
CA LEU A 134 -4.67 7.96 -28.60
C LEU A 134 -3.44 8.31 -27.73
N LEU A 135 -3.46 9.48 -27.07
CA LEU A 135 -2.38 9.95 -26.21
C LEU A 135 -2.24 9.11 -24.94
N GLY A 136 -3.36 8.75 -24.30
CA GLY A 136 -3.35 7.83 -23.16
C GLY A 136 -2.78 6.45 -23.51
N ALA A 137 -3.16 5.89 -24.67
CA ALA A 137 -2.61 4.63 -25.16
C ALA A 137 -1.11 4.74 -25.52
N ALA A 138 -0.69 5.82 -26.19
CA ALA A 138 0.72 6.05 -26.51
C ALA A 138 1.58 6.17 -25.23
N LEU A 139 1.14 6.97 -24.26
CA LEU A 139 1.80 7.10 -22.96
C LEU A 139 1.84 5.76 -22.19
N TYR A 140 0.77 4.96 -22.25
CA TYR A 140 0.75 3.64 -21.61
C TYR A 140 1.87 2.70 -22.11
N PHE A 141 2.26 2.78 -23.39
CA PHE A 141 3.38 2.02 -23.94
C PHE A 141 4.75 2.72 -23.78
N ILE A 142 4.80 4.06 -23.76
CA ILE A 142 6.05 4.84 -23.62
C ILE A 142 6.56 4.86 -22.17
N ILE A 143 5.68 5.00 -21.16
CA ILE A 143 6.08 5.05 -19.74
C ILE A 143 6.96 3.84 -19.35
N PRO A 144 6.63 2.58 -19.72
CA PRO A 144 7.49 1.42 -19.50
C PRO A 144 8.85 1.44 -20.21
N CYS A 145 9.00 2.16 -21.33
CA CYS A 145 10.30 2.27 -22.04
C CYS A 145 11.40 2.79 -21.12
N HIS A 146 11.07 3.72 -20.22
CA HIS A 146 12.02 4.26 -19.23
C HIS A 146 12.49 3.24 -18.20
N LEU A 147 11.70 2.20 -17.90
CA LEU A 147 12.14 1.08 -17.05
C LEU A 147 13.15 0.19 -17.80
N PHE A 148 12.98 -0.02 -19.11
CA PHE A 148 13.96 -0.72 -19.93
C PHE A 148 15.27 0.07 -20.10
N VAL A 149 15.20 1.41 -20.21
CA VAL A 149 16.40 2.28 -20.13
C VAL A 149 17.15 2.08 -18.81
N ALA A 150 16.43 2.05 -17.68
CA ALA A 150 17.03 1.78 -16.38
C ALA A 150 17.68 0.39 -16.28
N TYR A 151 17.12 -0.62 -16.94
CA TYR A 151 17.74 -1.94 -17.07
C TYR A 151 19.05 -1.91 -17.88
N ILE A 152 19.12 -1.16 -18.97
CA ILE A 152 20.37 -1.00 -19.76
C ILE A 152 21.48 -0.36 -18.91
N VAL A 153 21.14 0.66 -18.11
CA VAL A 153 22.08 1.33 -17.18
C VAL A 153 22.60 0.36 -16.11
N GLU A 154 21.71 -0.42 -15.48
CA GLU A 154 22.11 -1.41 -14.47
C GLU A 154 22.81 -2.64 -15.06
N LEU A 155 22.54 -3.00 -16.32
CA LEU A 155 23.29 -4.02 -17.06
C LEU A 155 24.72 -3.56 -17.33
N ALA A 156 24.93 -2.33 -17.78
CA ALA A 156 26.27 -1.74 -17.94
C ALA A 156 27.01 -1.66 -16.60
N ALA A 157 26.34 -1.23 -15.52
CA ALA A 157 26.91 -1.20 -14.17
C ALA A 157 27.27 -2.60 -13.65
N ALA A 158 26.47 -3.62 -13.97
CA ALA A 158 26.75 -5.02 -13.64
C ALA A 158 27.93 -5.59 -14.44
N GLN A 159 28.04 -5.25 -15.73
CA GLN A 159 29.20 -5.61 -16.56
C GLN A 159 30.49 -4.96 -16.03
N GLN A 160 30.44 -3.66 -15.70
CA GLN A 160 31.56 -2.94 -15.09
C GLN A 160 31.99 -3.57 -13.75
N ALA A 161 31.02 -3.96 -12.90
CA ALA A 161 31.31 -4.65 -11.64
C ALA A 161 31.98 -6.01 -11.87
N ARG A 162 31.45 -6.85 -12.77
CA ARG A 162 32.05 -8.14 -13.18
C ARG A 162 33.47 -7.96 -13.73
N ALA A 163 33.70 -6.95 -14.56
CA ALA A 163 35.01 -6.65 -15.14
C ALA A 163 36.02 -6.22 -14.05
N SER A 164 35.60 -5.40 -13.08
CA SER A 164 36.48 -4.93 -12.01
C SER A 164 37.02 -6.08 -11.12
N LEU A 165 36.20 -7.11 -10.88
CA LEU A 165 36.62 -8.32 -10.16
C LEU A 165 37.50 -9.25 -11.02
N LYS A 166 37.21 -9.40 -12.32
CA LYS A 166 38.01 -10.27 -13.22
C LYS A 166 39.37 -9.68 -13.58
N GLY A 167 39.48 -8.35 -13.74
CA GLY A 167 40.71 -7.69 -14.17
C GLY A 167 41.74 -7.47 -13.06
N SER A 168 41.29 -7.36 -11.81
CA SER A 168 42.16 -7.02 -10.67
C SER A 168 42.93 -8.23 -10.14
N LYS A 169 44.03 -8.64 -10.81
CA LYS A 169 44.91 -9.75 -10.37
C LYS A 169 45.42 -9.60 -8.93
N LYS A 170 45.51 -8.38 -8.41
CA LYS A 170 45.46 -8.05 -6.98
C LYS A 170 44.57 -6.81 -6.84
N ARG A 171 43.49 -6.89 -6.05
CA ARG A 171 42.80 -5.68 -5.57
C ARG A 171 43.60 -5.08 -4.43
N ALA A 172 43.48 -3.76 -4.22
CA ALA A 172 44.30 -3.04 -3.24
C ALA A 172 43.82 -3.19 -1.78
N GLY A 173 42.58 -3.63 -1.56
CA GLY A 173 42.01 -3.83 -0.23
C GLY A 173 42.31 -5.21 0.36
N THR A 174 42.09 -5.34 1.67
CA THR A 174 42.44 -6.55 2.42
C THR A 174 41.28 -7.55 2.44
N ALA A 175 41.56 -8.77 1.97
CA ALA A 175 40.70 -9.92 2.22
C ALA A 175 41.00 -10.49 3.61
N THR A 176 39.98 -10.76 4.43
CA THR A 176 40.15 -11.39 5.74
C THR A 176 40.02 -12.92 5.63
N PRO A 177 40.61 -13.71 6.56
CA PRO A 177 40.48 -15.17 6.54
C PRO A 177 39.04 -15.69 6.58
N GLY A 178 38.10 -14.90 7.09
CA GLY A 178 36.67 -15.22 7.11
C GLY A 178 35.92 -14.92 5.80
N GLY A 179 36.60 -14.51 4.73
CA GLY A 179 35.98 -14.21 3.42
C GLY A 179 35.37 -12.81 3.28
N SER A 180 35.61 -11.91 4.24
CA SER A 180 35.23 -10.49 4.09
C SER A 180 36.28 -9.74 3.28
N TYR A 181 35.88 -8.67 2.60
CA TYR A 181 36.77 -7.79 1.84
C TYR A 181 36.63 -6.33 2.28
N ILE A 182 37.73 -5.76 2.76
CA ILE A 182 37.83 -4.36 3.19
C ILE A 182 38.41 -3.53 2.05
N ALA A 183 37.57 -2.75 1.38
CA ALA A 183 37.98 -1.89 0.27
C ALA A 183 38.79 -0.68 0.74
N THR A 184 39.83 -0.31 -0.01
CA THR A 184 40.59 0.92 0.24
C THR A 184 39.74 2.16 0.01
N GLU A 185 40.13 3.30 0.57
CA GLU A 185 39.43 4.58 0.34
C GLU A 185 39.33 4.91 -1.16
N ALA A 186 40.37 4.62 -1.95
CA ALA A 186 40.34 4.81 -3.40
C ALA A 186 39.31 3.93 -4.11
N GLU A 187 39.12 2.66 -3.70
CA GLU A 187 38.05 1.81 -4.21
C GLU A 187 36.66 2.34 -3.80
N GLN A 188 36.51 2.79 -2.56
CA GLN A 188 35.25 3.36 -2.06
C GLN A 188 34.90 4.67 -2.77
N GLN A 189 35.86 5.58 -2.96
CA GLN A 189 35.70 6.82 -3.73
C GLN A 189 35.34 6.53 -5.19
N LYS A 190 36.00 5.55 -5.82
CA LYS A 190 35.67 5.11 -7.19
C LYS A 190 34.24 4.56 -7.27
N PHE A 191 33.83 3.70 -6.33
CA PHE A 191 32.45 3.21 -6.24
C PHE A 191 31.44 4.36 -6.05
N HIS A 192 31.73 5.32 -5.18
CA HIS A 192 30.86 6.48 -4.93
C HIS A 192 30.77 7.41 -6.15
N SER A 193 31.87 7.63 -6.88
CA SER A 193 31.88 8.41 -8.13
C SER A 193 31.03 7.73 -9.22
N THR A 194 31.26 6.44 -9.46
CA THR A 194 30.46 5.64 -10.39
C THR A 194 28.97 5.62 -9.99
N TRP A 195 28.65 5.52 -8.69
CA TRP A 195 27.27 5.62 -8.22
C TRP A 195 26.66 7.01 -8.46
N LYS A 196 27.40 8.12 -8.26
CA LYS A 196 26.89 9.47 -8.55
C LYS A 196 26.44 9.58 -10.02
N VAL A 197 27.24 9.08 -10.95
CA VAL A 197 26.91 9.08 -12.39
C VAL A 197 25.67 8.22 -12.67
N ILE A 198 25.64 6.98 -12.18
CA ILE A 198 24.48 6.07 -12.34
C ILE A 198 23.20 6.67 -11.75
N ALA A 199 23.29 7.28 -10.56
CA ALA A 199 22.17 7.91 -9.89
C ALA A 199 21.62 9.12 -10.66
N TRP A 200 22.48 9.95 -11.26
CA TRP A 200 22.05 11.04 -12.13
C TRP A 200 21.38 10.53 -13.41
N ILE A 201 21.92 9.49 -14.05
CA ILE A 201 21.31 8.90 -15.25
C ILE A 201 19.91 8.33 -14.94
N HIS A 202 19.77 7.56 -13.85
CA HIS A 202 18.45 7.09 -13.41
C HIS A 202 17.52 8.26 -13.03
N GLY A 203 18.00 9.23 -12.26
CA GLY A 203 17.23 10.38 -11.79
C GLY A 203 16.69 11.22 -12.94
N LEU A 204 17.52 11.50 -13.94
CA LEU A 204 17.11 12.19 -15.17
C LEU A 204 16.08 11.36 -15.95
N ASN A 205 16.35 10.08 -16.20
CA ASN A 205 15.46 9.18 -16.94
C ASN A 205 14.05 9.08 -16.30
N ILE A 206 13.95 8.88 -14.99
CA ILE A 206 12.64 8.77 -14.31
C ILE A 206 11.94 10.13 -14.20
N THR A 207 12.68 11.20 -13.93
CA THR A 207 12.07 12.54 -13.78
C THR A 207 11.58 13.07 -15.12
N LEU A 208 12.30 12.78 -16.21
CA LEU A 208 11.88 13.10 -17.57
C LEU A 208 10.63 12.29 -17.98
N CYS A 209 10.57 11.00 -17.65
CA CYS A 209 9.37 10.17 -17.87
C CYS A 209 8.12 10.77 -17.18
N LEU A 210 8.26 11.17 -15.92
CA LEU A 210 7.16 11.77 -15.16
C LEU A 210 6.80 13.14 -15.75
N LEU A 211 7.78 14.03 -15.93
CA LEU A 211 7.56 15.38 -16.47
C LEU A 211 6.88 15.36 -17.85
N ILE A 212 7.33 14.50 -18.78
CA ILE A 212 6.70 14.35 -20.10
C ILE A 212 5.25 13.86 -19.95
N THR A 213 4.99 12.89 -19.06
CA THR A 213 3.63 12.41 -18.81
C THR A 213 2.76 13.52 -18.24
N SER A 214 3.18 14.17 -17.16
CA SER A 214 2.40 15.21 -16.49
C SER A 214 2.12 16.40 -17.41
N VAL A 215 3.07 16.78 -18.27
CA VAL A 215 2.88 17.83 -19.30
C VAL A 215 1.86 17.40 -20.36
N ILE A 216 1.96 16.17 -20.88
CA ILE A 216 1.01 15.70 -21.90
C ILE A 216 -0.41 15.54 -21.31
N VAL A 217 -0.52 15.05 -20.07
CA VAL A 217 -1.79 14.98 -19.35
C VAL A 217 -2.36 16.38 -19.11
N TYR A 218 -1.58 17.32 -18.58
CA TYR A 218 -2.05 18.67 -18.23
C TYR A 218 -2.48 19.51 -19.45
N PHE A 219 -1.79 19.40 -20.59
CA PHE A 219 -2.05 20.28 -21.75
C PHE A 219 -2.89 19.64 -22.86
N PHE A 220 -2.96 18.30 -22.95
CA PHE A 220 -3.58 17.63 -24.11
C PHE A 220 -4.70 16.64 -23.73
N ILE A 221 -4.63 15.95 -22.58
CA ILE A 221 -5.66 15.01 -22.14
C ILE A 221 -6.69 15.73 -21.27
N HIS A 222 -7.89 15.92 -21.80
CA HIS A 222 -8.97 16.67 -21.16
C HIS A 222 -9.92 15.77 -20.35
N HIS A 223 -9.97 14.47 -20.66
CA HIS A 223 -10.83 13.49 -19.98
C HIS A 223 -10.21 13.03 -18.65
N PRO A 224 -10.72 13.45 -17.47
CA PRO A 224 -9.99 13.33 -16.21
C PRO A 224 -9.63 11.89 -15.84
N LEU A 225 -10.51 10.91 -16.10
CA LEU A 225 -10.24 9.50 -15.82
C LEU A 225 -9.03 8.93 -16.60
N ILE A 226 -8.84 9.35 -17.86
CA ILE A 226 -7.70 8.91 -18.67
C ILE A 226 -6.42 9.56 -18.14
N GLY A 227 -6.49 10.86 -17.82
CA GLY A 227 -5.41 11.57 -17.16
C GLY A 227 -4.98 10.89 -15.85
N THR A 228 -5.91 10.58 -14.94
CA THR A 228 -5.61 9.95 -13.64
C THR A 228 -5.01 8.56 -13.80
N ILE A 229 -5.51 7.74 -14.73
CA ILE A 229 -4.94 6.40 -14.99
C ILE A 229 -3.51 6.51 -15.54
N THR A 230 -3.27 7.46 -16.45
CA THR A 230 -1.97 7.65 -17.11
C THR A 230 -0.93 8.25 -16.15
N GLU A 231 -1.31 9.26 -15.38
CA GLU A 231 -0.46 9.90 -14.36
C GLU A 231 -0.13 8.91 -13.22
N ALA A 232 -1.12 8.13 -12.77
CA ALA A 232 -0.88 7.07 -11.78
C ALA A 232 0.08 5.99 -12.32
N HIS A 233 0.00 5.63 -13.61
CA HIS A 233 0.95 4.70 -14.22
C HIS A 233 2.39 5.26 -14.24
N ALA A 234 2.57 6.54 -14.60
CA ALA A 234 3.87 7.20 -14.54
C ALA A 234 4.43 7.25 -13.12
N ILE A 235 3.62 7.62 -12.12
CA ILE A 235 4.03 7.62 -10.71
C ILE A 235 4.41 6.20 -10.24
N ILE A 236 3.65 5.16 -10.61
CA ILE A 236 3.97 3.76 -10.28
C ILE A 236 5.31 3.32 -10.91
N VAL A 237 5.55 3.65 -12.18
CA VAL A 237 6.80 3.29 -12.87
C VAL A 237 7.99 4.11 -12.36
N TRP A 238 7.80 5.38 -12.01
CA TRP A 238 8.80 6.22 -11.32
C TRP A 238 9.23 5.58 -10.00
N LEU A 239 8.26 5.21 -9.15
CA LEU A 239 8.51 4.59 -7.84
C LEU A 239 9.19 3.21 -7.98
N LYS A 240 8.70 2.36 -8.90
CA LYS A 240 9.34 1.06 -9.21
C LYS A 240 10.79 1.27 -9.68
N THR A 241 11.03 2.17 -10.63
CA THR A 241 12.38 2.40 -11.18
C THR A 241 13.35 2.97 -10.15
N TYR A 242 12.89 3.86 -9.27
CA TYR A 242 13.65 4.32 -8.10
C TYR A 242 14.05 3.13 -7.20
N SER A 243 13.10 2.26 -6.86
CA SER A 243 13.36 1.09 -6.02
C SER A 243 14.36 0.11 -6.66
N TYR A 244 14.25 -0.09 -7.97
CA TYR A 244 15.17 -0.92 -8.77
C TYR A 244 16.62 -0.43 -8.67
N ALA A 245 16.87 0.83 -9.01
CA ALA A 245 18.22 1.41 -8.99
C ALA A 245 18.86 1.39 -7.59
N PHE A 246 18.12 1.80 -6.55
CA PHE A 246 18.65 1.83 -5.18
C PHE A 246 18.91 0.43 -4.60
N THR A 247 18.12 -0.57 -4.97
CA THR A 247 18.34 -1.96 -4.55
C THR A 247 19.49 -2.59 -5.34
N CYS A 248 19.59 -2.36 -6.66
CA CYS A 248 20.69 -2.86 -7.48
C CYS A 248 22.04 -2.27 -7.06
N ARG A 249 22.09 -0.99 -6.64
CA ARG A 249 23.28 -0.39 -6.01
C ARG A 249 23.74 -1.16 -4.77
N ASP A 250 22.85 -1.46 -3.84
CA ASP A 250 23.23 -2.09 -2.56
C ASP A 250 23.55 -3.58 -2.72
N LEU A 251 23.02 -4.22 -3.77
CA LEU A 251 23.45 -5.54 -4.25
C LEU A 251 24.84 -5.48 -4.91
N ARG A 252 25.09 -4.49 -5.78
CA ARG A 252 26.41 -4.25 -6.39
C ARG A 252 27.47 -3.93 -5.35
N HIS A 253 27.14 -3.18 -4.31
CA HIS A 253 28.04 -2.97 -3.17
C HIS A 253 28.34 -4.27 -2.43
N ALA A 254 27.35 -5.13 -2.17
CA ALA A 254 27.57 -6.43 -1.52
C ALA A 254 28.45 -7.37 -2.37
N TYR A 255 28.26 -7.34 -3.68
CA TYR A 255 29.03 -8.14 -4.64
C TYR A 255 30.49 -7.67 -4.79
N LEU A 256 30.73 -6.36 -4.72
CA LEU A 256 32.09 -5.80 -4.76
C LEU A 256 32.79 -5.84 -3.38
N HIS A 257 32.02 -5.82 -2.29
CA HIS A 257 32.51 -5.76 -0.91
C HIS A 257 31.78 -6.83 -0.06
N PRO A 258 32.07 -8.13 -0.25
CA PRO A 258 31.54 -9.18 0.59
C PRO A 258 31.95 -8.96 2.06
N SER A 259 31.04 -9.23 2.97
CA SER A 259 31.22 -9.08 4.41
C SER A 259 30.58 -10.26 5.11
N SER A 260 31.32 -10.88 6.03
CA SER A 260 30.92 -12.08 6.77
C SER A 260 30.21 -11.74 8.08
N LYS A 261 29.94 -10.44 8.31
CA LYS A 261 29.14 -9.96 9.44
C LYS A 261 27.67 -10.23 9.18
N GLU A 262 26.96 -10.75 10.17
CA GLU A 262 25.50 -10.95 10.10
C GLU A 262 24.73 -9.66 9.74
N GLU A 263 25.23 -8.51 10.16
CA GLU A 263 24.63 -7.20 9.86
C GLU A 263 24.70 -6.81 8.37
N ASP A 264 25.65 -7.40 7.63
CA ASP A 264 25.83 -7.18 6.20
C ASP A 264 25.23 -8.31 5.33
N ALA A 265 24.76 -9.39 5.96
CA ALA A 265 24.23 -10.55 5.26
C ALA A 265 23.05 -10.18 4.32
N LEU A 266 23.05 -10.74 3.13
CA LEU A 266 21.92 -10.62 2.22
C LEU A 266 20.78 -11.56 2.68
N PRO A 267 19.50 -11.17 2.54
CA PRO A 267 18.37 -12.04 2.84
C PRO A 267 18.45 -13.37 2.07
N GLU A 268 18.32 -14.48 2.77
CA GLU A 268 18.47 -15.87 2.24
C GLU A 268 17.69 -16.13 0.95
N ILE A 269 16.51 -15.51 0.81
CA ILE A 269 15.66 -15.63 -0.39
C ILE A 269 16.37 -15.17 -1.67
N TYR A 270 17.37 -14.27 -1.59
CA TYR A 270 18.17 -13.82 -2.73
C TYR A 270 19.24 -14.85 -3.16
N ASN A 271 19.56 -15.86 -2.35
CA ASN A 271 20.50 -16.93 -2.74
C ASN A 271 19.99 -17.72 -3.97
N LYS A 272 18.67 -17.68 -4.24
CA LYS A 272 18.06 -18.27 -5.45
C LYS A 272 18.30 -17.46 -6.73
N CYS A 273 18.72 -16.20 -6.63
CA CYS A 273 19.09 -15.36 -7.79
C CYS A 273 20.04 -14.23 -7.32
N PRO A 274 21.32 -14.56 -7.04
CA PRO A 274 22.28 -13.60 -6.52
C PRO A 274 22.63 -12.53 -7.56
N TYR A 275 23.01 -11.33 -7.12
CA TYR A 275 23.63 -10.35 -8.02
C TYR A 275 24.99 -10.87 -8.50
N PRO A 276 25.36 -10.74 -9.80
CA PRO A 276 24.68 -10.00 -10.87
C PRO A 276 23.80 -10.87 -11.81
N GLN A 277 23.28 -12.02 -11.37
CA GLN A 277 22.40 -12.89 -12.19
C GLN A 277 20.96 -12.36 -12.27
N ASN A 278 20.52 -11.56 -11.30
CA ASN A 278 19.19 -10.93 -11.28
C ASN A 278 18.99 -9.86 -12.37
N ILE A 279 20.06 -9.35 -12.97
CA ILE A 279 20.00 -8.34 -14.03
C ILE A 279 19.68 -9.02 -15.37
N THR A 280 18.41 -9.38 -15.53
CA THR A 280 17.83 -9.95 -16.75
C THR A 280 16.49 -9.28 -17.08
N LEU A 281 16.15 -9.26 -18.36
CA LEU A 281 14.89 -8.67 -18.85
C LEU A 281 13.65 -9.31 -18.19
N ASN A 282 13.66 -10.63 -18.00
CA ASN A 282 12.57 -11.38 -17.34
C ASN A 282 12.38 -10.97 -15.87
N ASN A 283 13.47 -10.70 -15.13
CA ASN A 283 13.37 -10.25 -13.74
C ASN A 283 12.79 -8.83 -13.65
N LEU A 284 13.15 -7.96 -14.60
CA LEU A 284 12.63 -6.59 -14.72
C LEU A 284 11.15 -6.57 -15.12
N THR A 285 10.76 -7.29 -16.17
CA THR A 285 9.35 -7.34 -16.62
C THR A 285 8.45 -8.00 -15.58
N TYR A 286 8.97 -9.01 -14.86
CA TYR A 286 8.27 -9.54 -13.70
C TYR A 286 8.06 -8.48 -12.61
N PHE A 287 9.10 -7.70 -12.26
CA PHE A 287 8.99 -6.63 -11.28
C PHE A 287 8.02 -5.52 -11.72
N TRP A 288 7.97 -5.18 -13.01
CA TRP A 288 7.01 -4.22 -13.56
C TRP A 288 5.56 -4.64 -13.24
N TRP A 289 5.20 -5.89 -13.53
CA TRP A 289 3.82 -6.38 -13.38
C TRP A 289 3.39 -6.74 -11.96
N VAL A 290 4.29 -7.09 -11.03
CA VAL A 290 3.85 -7.45 -9.66
C VAL A 290 3.23 -6.28 -8.90
N PRO A 291 2.23 -6.53 -8.03
CA PRO A 291 1.56 -5.52 -7.20
C PRO A 291 2.40 -5.07 -5.98
N THR A 292 3.67 -4.75 -6.21
CA THR A 292 4.56 -4.10 -5.24
C THR A 292 5.42 -3.03 -5.90
N LEU A 293 5.70 -1.95 -5.17
CA LEU A 293 6.59 -0.87 -5.57
C LEU A 293 8.06 -1.13 -5.18
N VAL A 294 8.32 -2.24 -4.48
CA VAL A 294 9.63 -2.55 -3.90
C VAL A 294 10.33 -3.64 -4.71
N TYR A 295 11.50 -3.33 -5.28
CA TYR A 295 12.29 -4.29 -6.05
C TYR A 295 12.96 -5.34 -5.15
N GLN A 296 12.99 -6.59 -5.60
CA GLN A 296 13.80 -7.67 -5.03
C GLN A 296 14.25 -8.59 -6.16
N PRO A 297 15.47 -9.17 -6.12
CA PRO A 297 15.88 -10.22 -7.04
C PRO A 297 14.93 -11.43 -7.07
N VAL A 298 14.35 -11.75 -5.91
CA VAL A 298 13.48 -12.90 -5.69
C VAL A 298 12.27 -12.49 -4.83
N TYR A 299 11.13 -13.10 -5.12
CA TYR A 299 9.86 -12.92 -4.40
C TYR A 299 9.25 -14.30 -4.06
N PRO A 300 8.45 -14.41 -2.99
CA PRO A 300 7.64 -15.61 -2.74
C PRO A 300 6.64 -15.80 -3.88
N ARG A 301 6.41 -17.07 -4.27
CA ARG A 301 5.53 -17.46 -5.39
C ARG A 301 4.41 -18.39 -4.95
N THR A 302 3.27 -18.36 -5.65
CA THR A 302 2.27 -19.43 -5.60
C THR A 302 2.60 -20.52 -6.64
N PRO A 303 2.28 -21.80 -6.38
CA PRO A 303 2.67 -22.91 -7.26
C PRO A 303 1.83 -23.02 -8.54
N ARG A 304 0.62 -22.43 -8.57
CA ARG A 304 -0.29 -22.43 -9.73
C ARG A 304 -1.18 -21.18 -9.73
N ILE A 305 -1.73 -20.85 -10.89
CA ILE A 305 -2.76 -19.82 -11.09
C ILE A 305 -4.14 -20.44 -10.87
N ARG A 306 -4.99 -19.79 -10.07
CA ARG A 306 -6.35 -20.26 -9.75
C ARG A 306 -7.39 -19.45 -10.51
N TRP A 307 -7.70 -19.84 -11.75
CA TRP A 307 -8.60 -19.11 -12.64
C TRP A 307 -10.00 -18.81 -12.07
N VAL A 308 -10.56 -19.70 -11.23
CA VAL A 308 -11.83 -19.45 -10.54
C VAL A 308 -11.73 -18.30 -9.52
N PHE A 309 -10.57 -18.14 -8.85
CA PHE A 309 -10.31 -16.99 -7.99
C PHE A 309 -10.14 -15.71 -8.82
N VAL A 310 -9.41 -15.77 -9.95
CA VAL A 310 -9.29 -14.64 -10.90
C VAL A 310 -10.67 -14.18 -11.39
N GLY A 311 -11.51 -15.10 -11.87
CA GLY A 311 -12.85 -14.78 -12.38
C GLY A 311 -13.77 -14.17 -11.32
N LYS A 312 -13.78 -14.72 -10.09
CA LYS A 312 -14.54 -14.12 -8.97
C LYS A 312 -14.08 -12.69 -8.65
N ARG A 313 -12.77 -12.47 -8.53
CA ARG A 313 -12.21 -11.13 -8.26
C ARG A 313 -12.45 -10.17 -9.44
N MET A 314 -12.45 -10.66 -10.68
CA MET A 314 -12.75 -9.85 -11.88
C MET A 314 -14.21 -9.39 -11.91
N ALA A 315 -15.15 -10.28 -11.55
CA ALA A 315 -16.56 -9.93 -11.41
C ALA A 315 -16.80 -8.89 -10.29
N GLU A 316 -16.07 -8.99 -9.17
CA GLU A 316 -16.10 -7.97 -8.10
C GLU A 316 -15.60 -6.60 -8.61
N VAL A 317 -14.47 -6.54 -9.34
CA VAL A 317 -13.99 -5.28 -9.94
C VAL A 317 -15.05 -4.67 -10.85
N PHE A 318 -15.60 -5.46 -11.78
CA PHE A 318 -16.60 -4.98 -12.75
C PHE A 318 -17.88 -4.47 -12.06
N GLY A 319 -18.43 -5.25 -11.12
CA GLY A 319 -19.62 -4.86 -10.37
C GLY A 319 -19.42 -3.60 -9.51
N LEU A 320 -18.26 -3.49 -8.84
CA LEU A 320 -17.92 -2.30 -8.05
C LEU A 320 -17.63 -1.08 -8.93
N SER A 321 -17.03 -1.24 -10.11
CA SER A 321 -16.86 -0.17 -11.09
C SER A 321 -18.20 0.40 -11.58
N ILE A 322 -19.16 -0.47 -11.91
CA ILE A 322 -20.52 -0.03 -12.26
C ILE A 322 -21.18 0.67 -11.07
N PHE A 323 -21.12 0.09 -9.86
CA PHE A 323 -21.68 0.69 -8.65
C PHE A 323 -21.11 2.09 -8.36
N MET A 324 -19.78 2.26 -8.41
CA MET A 324 -19.13 3.56 -8.21
C MET A 324 -19.55 4.59 -9.27
N TRP A 325 -19.65 4.18 -10.53
CA TRP A 325 -20.09 5.05 -11.63
C TRP A 325 -21.55 5.49 -11.46
N VAL A 326 -22.45 4.57 -11.11
CA VAL A 326 -23.86 4.87 -10.80
C VAL A 326 -23.97 5.80 -9.59
N ALA A 327 -23.27 5.50 -8.48
CA ALA A 327 -23.24 6.34 -7.28
C ALA A 327 -22.70 7.75 -7.57
N SER A 328 -21.69 7.85 -8.43
CA SER A 328 -21.12 9.14 -8.85
C SER A 328 -22.11 9.95 -9.69
N ALA A 329 -22.76 9.33 -10.69
CA ALA A 329 -23.68 10.00 -11.60
C ALA A 329 -25.04 10.35 -10.95
N GLN A 330 -25.64 9.44 -10.17
CA GLN A 330 -26.98 9.59 -9.60
C GLN A 330 -27.01 10.44 -8.31
N TYR A 331 -25.88 10.56 -7.59
CA TYR A 331 -25.86 11.22 -6.29
C TYR A 331 -24.71 12.23 -6.15
N ALA A 332 -23.45 11.83 -6.39
CA ALA A 332 -22.32 12.74 -6.16
C ALA A 332 -22.37 13.98 -7.08
N ALA A 333 -22.58 13.79 -8.39
CA ALA A 333 -22.63 14.90 -9.35
C ALA A 333 -23.80 15.87 -9.09
N PRO A 334 -25.06 15.42 -8.85
CA PRO A 334 -26.14 16.32 -8.43
C PRO A 334 -25.85 17.07 -7.12
N VAL A 335 -25.29 16.42 -6.10
CA VAL A 335 -24.95 17.10 -4.83
C VAL A 335 -23.86 18.15 -5.05
N LEU A 336 -22.83 17.84 -5.84
CA LEU A 336 -21.76 18.77 -6.20
C LEU A 336 -22.28 19.99 -6.99
N GLN A 337 -23.13 19.76 -8.00
CA GLN A 337 -23.77 20.85 -8.77
C GLN A 337 -24.61 21.77 -7.88
N ASN A 338 -25.48 21.19 -7.02
CA ASN A 338 -26.30 21.93 -6.04
C ASN A 338 -25.48 22.56 -4.88
N SER A 339 -24.15 22.53 -4.96
CA SER A 339 -23.22 23.16 -4.00
C SER A 339 -22.39 24.29 -4.62
N LEU A 340 -22.36 24.44 -5.96
CA LEU A 340 -21.59 25.48 -6.64
C LEU A 340 -22.05 26.89 -6.22
N ASP A 341 -23.35 27.16 -6.35
CA ASP A 341 -23.97 28.45 -6.01
C ASP A 341 -23.73 28.85 -4.54
N LYS A 342 -23.67 27.86 -3.65
CA LYS A 342 -23.46 28.06 -2.20
C LYS A 342 -22.00 28.26 -1.80
N MET A 343 -21.05 27.76 -2.59
CA MET A 343 -19.65 28.14 -2.44
C MET A 343 -19.35 29.51 -3.05
N ALA A 344 -20.03 29.88 -4.15
CA ALA A 344 -19.95 31.24 -4.70
C ALA A 344 -20.48 32.30 -3.70
N SER A 345 -21.49 31.98 -2.88
CA SER A 345 -22.02 32.87 -1.84
C SER A 345 -21.29 32.83 -0.50
N LEU A 346 -20.19 32.07 -0.37
CA LEU A 346 -19.35 31.94 0.84
C LEU A 346 -20.08 31.64 2.17
N ASP A 347 -21.28 31.07 2.12
CA ASP A 347 -22.06 30.73 3.32
C ASP A 347 -21.50 29.46 3.97
N VAL A 348 -20.66 29.64 4.98
CA VAL A 348 -19.98 28.57 5.72
C VAL A 348 -20.96 27.53 6.30
N ALA A 349 -22.16 27.94 6.71
CA ALA A 349 -23.17 27.04 7.24
C ALA A 349 -23.79 26.17 6.12
N SER A 350 -24.17 26.77 4.99
CA SER A 350 -24.58 26.02 3.79
C SER A 350 -23.47 25.09 3.29
N ILE A 351 -22.21 25.56 3.26
CA ILE A 351 -21.06 24.77 2.79
C ILE A 351 -20.87 23.54 3.69
N LEU A 352 -20.96 23.68 5.01
CA LEU A 352 -20.86 22.55 5.95
C LEU A 352 -22.03 21.56 5.78
N GLU A 353 -23.26 22.06 5.59
CA GLU A 353 -24.44 21.23 5.30
C GLU A 353 -24.27 20.41 4.00
N ARG A 354 -23.74 21.03 2.94
CA ARG A 354 -23.41 20.35 1.67
C ARG A 354 -22.27 19.35 1.83
N LEU A 355 -21.23 19.70 2.58
CA LEU A 355 -20.08 18.82 2.86
C LEU A 355 -20.53 17.55 3.60
N MET A 356 -21.43 17.65 4.59
CA MET A 356 -22.00 16.48 5.27
C MET A 356 -22.85 15.60 4.34
N LYS A 357 -23.61 16.20 3.41
CA LYS A 357 -24.39 15.46 2.39
C LYS A 357 -23.49 14.75 1.37
N LEU A 358 -22.36 15.35 0.99
CA LEU A 358 -21.35 14.76 0.11
C LEU A 358 -20.48 13.71 0.82
N SER A 359 -20.20 13.89 2.11
CA SER A 359 -19.36 13.02 2.94
C SER A 359 -19.77 11.55 2.86
N THR A 360 -21.07 11.25 3.02
CA THR A 360 -21.49 9.84 3.10
C THR A 360 -21.41 9.12 1.74
N ILE A 361 -21.73 9.79 0.62
CA ILE A 361 -21.55 9.19 -0.71
C ILE A 361 -20.07 9.05 -1.07
N SER A 362 -19.24 10.04 -0.69
CA SER A 362 -17.79 10.03 -0.90
C SER A 362 -17.15 8.85 -0.17
N LEU A 363 -17.53 8.60 1.09
CA LEU A 363 -17.14 7.42 1.85
C LEU A 363 -17.54 6.11 1.15
N VAL A 364 -18.79 5.98 0.69
CA VAL A 364 -19.28 4.75 0.06
C VAL A 364 -18.55 4.46 -1.25
N ILE A 365 -18.32 5.48 -2.08
CA ILE A 365 -17.53 5.37 -3.31
C ILE A 365 -16.07 5.02 -2.98
N TRP A 366 -15.46 5.66 -1.97
CA TRP A 366 -14.08 5.39 -1.57
C TRP A 366 -13.91 3.96 -1.03
N LEU A 367 -14.84 3.46 -0.22
CA LEU A 367 -14.81 2.08 0.29
C LEU A 367 -14.97 1.04 -0.84
N ALA A 368 -15.86 1.30 -1.80
CA ALA A 368 -16.01 0.48 -2.99
C ALA A 368 -14.73 0.48 -3.86
N GLY A 369 -14.12 1.66 -4.04
CA GLY A 369 -12.85 1.82 -4.77
C GLY A 369 -11.67 1.15 -4.07
N PHE A 370 -11.58 1.26 -2.75
CA PHE A 370 -10.60 0.56 -1.94
C PHE A 370 -10.71 -0.96 -2.13
N PHE A 371 -11.93 -1.52 -2.04
CA PHE A 371 -12.13 -2.96 -2.22
C PHE A 371 -11.81 -3.39 -3.67
N ALA A 372 -12.35 -2.68 -4.66
CA ALA A 372 -12.11 -2.97 -6.08
C ALA A 372 -10.62 -2.94 -6.43
N LEU A 373 -9.86 -1.96 -5.91
CA LEU A 373 -8.43 -1.83 -6.17
C LEU A 373 -7.60 -2.81 -5.32
N PHE A 374 -7.61 -2.68 -3.99
CA PHE A 374 -6.69 -3.40 -3.11
C PHE A 374 -7.09 -4.84 -2.81
N GLN A 375 -8.39 -5.14 -2.71
CA GLN A 375 -8.85 -6.51 -2.45
C GLN A 375 -9.11 -7.30 -3.72
N SER A 376 -9.68 -6.70 -4.77
CA SER A 376 -9.99 -7.43 -6.01
C SER A 376 -8.88 -7.33 -7.05
N PHE A 377 -8.55 -6.13 -7.56
CA PHE A 377 -7.60 -5.94 -8.67
C PHE A 377 -6.15 -6.36 -8.32
N LEU A 378 -5.58 -5.91 -7.19
CA LEU A 378 -4.22 -6.34 -6.80
C LEU A 378 -4.13 -7.86 -6.56
N ASN A 379 -5.23 -8.52 -6.16
CA ASN A 379 -5.28 -9.98 -6.05
C ASN A 379 -5.39 -10.70 -7.40
N ILE A 380 -6.10 -10.14 -8.38
CA ILE A 380 -6.06 -10.64 -9.78
C ILE A 380 -4.61 -10.57 -10.27
N LEU A 381 -3.98 -9.40 -10.14
CA LEU A 381 -2.62 -9.16 -10.62
C LEU A 381 -1.62 -10.08 -9.90
N ALA A 382 -1.79 -10.32 -8.60
CA ALA A 382 -0.98 -11.28 -7.84
C ALA A 382 -1.20 -12.73 -8.24
N GLU A 383 -2.44 -13.16 -8.49
CA GLU A 383 -2.75 -14.54 -8.90
C GLU A 383 -2.19 -14.83 -10.31
N VAL A 384 -2.36 -13.91 -11.25
CA VAL A 384 -1.83 -14.03 -12.62
C VAL A 384 -0.31 -13.97 -12.66
N THR A 385 0.33 -13.12 -11.85
CA THR A 385 1.81 -13.06 -11.73
C THR A 385 2.40 -14.15 -10.81
N THR A 386 1.58 -15.05 -10.27
CA THR A 386 1.95 -16.03 -9.22
C THR A 386 2.66 -15.41 -8.01
N PHE A 387 2.39 -14.16 -7.68
CA PHE A 387 2.95 -13.45 -6.53
C PHE A 387 2.33 -13.95 -5.21
N GLY A 388 3.19 -14.39 -4.30
CA GLY A 388 2.79 -15.07 -3.07
C GLY A 388 2.47 -14.16 -1.88
N ASP A 389 2.99 -12.92 -1.83
CA ASP A 389 2.85 -12.04 -0.67
C ASP A 389 1.76 -10.97 -0.90
N ARG A 390 0.51 -11.35 -0.67
CA ARG A 390 -0.69 -10.55 -0.98
C ARG A 390 -1.19 -9.71 0.18
N ASN A 391 -0.36 -9.47 1.18
CA ASN A 391 -0.70 -8.55 2.26
C ASN A 391 -0.51 -7.09 1.79
N PHE A 392 -1.47 -6.61 0.99
CA PHE A 392 -1.54 -5.25 0.46
C PHE A 392 -2.08 -4.23 1.47
N TYR A 393 -2.78 -4.71 2.51
CA TYR A 393 -3.39 -3.93 3.57
C TYR A 393 -3.66 -4.83 4.79
N ASP A 394 -3.65 -4.23 6.00
CA ASP A 394 -4.18 -4.85 7.23
C ASP A 394 -5.57 -4.27 7.55
N ASP A 395 -6.13 -4.58 8.72
CA ASP A 395 -7.44 -4.14 9.23
C ASP A 395 -7.48 -2.64 9.60
N TRP A 396 -7.11 -1.77 8.66
CA TRP A 396 -6.96 -0.32 8.85
C TRP A 396 -8.21 0.37 9.39
N TRP A 397 -9.40 -0.18 9.17
CA TRP A 397 -10.67 0.28 9.71
C TRP A 397 -10.74 0.19 11.24
N ASN A 398 -9.96 -0.68 11.87
CA ASN A 398 -9.79 -0.80 13.33
C ASN A 398 -8.69 0.13 13.89
N SER A 399 -8.09 1.00 13.08
CA SER A 399 -6.97 1.85 13.52
C SER A 399 -7.31 2.71 14.75
N PRO A 400 -6.52 2.66 15.83
CA PRO A 400 -6.70 3.50 17.02
C PRO A 400 -6.06 4.89 16.88
N SER A 401 -5.40 5.18 15.75
CA SER A 401 -4.77 6.46 15.45
C SER A 401 -4.63 6.65 13.94
N VAL A 402 -4.57 7.91 13.50
CA VAL A 402 -4.32 8.24 12.08
C VAL A 402 -2.92 7.77 11.66
N GLY A 403 -1.96 7.77 12.59
CA GLY A 403 -0.63 7.19 12.38
C GLY A 403 -0.66 5.67 12.15
N THR A 404 -1.65 4.94 12.66
CA THR A 404 -1.84 3.51 12.36
C THR A 404 -2.47 3.31 10.99
N TYR A 405 -3.49 4.09 10.64
CA TYR A 405 -4.15 4.05 9.34
C TYR A 405 -3.14 4.19 8.18
N TRP A 406 -2.27 5.21 8.22
CA TRP A 406 -1.24 5.43 7.19
C TRP A 406 -0.20 4.31 7.05
N ARG A 407 -0.07 3.42 8.06
CA ARG A 407 0.79 2.22 8.02
C ARG A 407 0.08 0.96 7.50
N THR A 408 -1.25 0.94 7.49
CA THR A 408 -2.07 -0.28 7.30
C THR A 408 -2.94 -0.27 6.04
N TRP A 409 -3.38 0.90 5.55
CA TRP A 409 -4.31 0.98 4.41
C TRP A 409 -3.69 0.60 3.05
N ASN A 410 -2.45 1.01 2.77
CA ASN A 410 -1.76 0.79 1.50
C ASN A 410 -0.30 0.41 1.78
N LYS A 411 -0.07 -0.90 1.93
CA LYS A 411 1.28 -1.43 2.20
C LYS A 411 2.26 -1.27 1.06
N PRO A 412 1.92 -1.42 -0.24
CA PRO A 412 2.87 -1.17 -1.32
C PRO A 412 3.51 0.22 -1.24
N VAL A 413 2.72 1.27 -0.98
CA VAL A 413 3.25 2.63 -0.79
C VAL A 413 3.96 2.80 0.54
N TYR A 414 3.37 2.35 1.67
CA TYR A 414 4.03 2.47 2.99
C TYR A 414 5.37 1.72 3.04
N GLN A 415 5.47 0.52 2.46
CA GLN A 415 6.72 -0.25 2.36
C GLN A 415 7.75 0.47 1.49
N PHE A 416 7.35 1.06 0.36
CA PHE A 416 8.24 1.90 -0.43
C PHE A 416 8.75 3.10 0.39
N MET A 417 7.85 3.92 0.94
CA MET A 417 8.20 5.11 1.72
C MET A 417 9.11 4.76 2.90
N LYS A 418 8.86 3.65 3.58
CA LYS A 418 9.70 3.15 4.67
C LYS A 418 11.10 2.74 4.20
N ARG A 419 11.20 1.94 3.14
CA ARG A 419 12.47 1.36 2.63
C ARG A 419 13.31 2.37 1.83
N HIS A 420 12.70 3.37 1.21
CA HIS A 420 13.38 4.27 0.28
C HIS A 420 13.50 5.72 0.76
N VAL A 421 12.66 6.18 1.70
CA VAL A 421 12.73 7.54 2.27
C VAL A 421 13.01 7.51 3.78
N PHE A 422 12.12 6.92 4.58
CA PHE A 422 12.18 7.00 6.05
C PHE A 422 13.45 6.39 6.67
N SER A 423 13.66 5.08 6.51
CA SER A 423 14.80 4.39 7.12
C SER A 423 16.16 4.86 6.58
N PRO A 424 16.31 5.24 5.29
CA PRO A 424 17.51 5.92 4.79
C PRO A 424 17.80 7.30 5.42
N LEU A 425 16.78 8.07 5.83
CA LEU A 425 16.97 9.33 6.54
C LEU A 425 17.36 9.10 8.00
N VAL A 426 16.62 8.24 8.72
CA VAL A 426 16.93 7.89 10.13
C VAL A 426 18.32 7.25 10.24
N GLY A 427 18.70 6.39 9.29
CA GLY A 427 20.05 5.81 9.18
C GLY A 427 21.16 6.81 8.79
N ARG A 428 20.83 8.09 8.59
CA ARG A 428 21.77 9.22 8.46
C ARG A 428 21.70 10.18 9.67
N GLY A 429 21.06 9.75 10.77
CA GLY A 429 20.93 10.55 11.99
C GLY A 429 19.76 11.54 12.01
N TRP A 430 18.84 11.52 11.03
CA TRP A 430 17.64 12.35 11.09
C TRP A 430 16.70 11.88 12.20
N SER A 431 16.06 12.82 12.90
CA SER A 431 15.05 12.46 13.89
C SER A 431 13.88 11.72 13.24
N PRO A 432 13.21 10.76 13.94
CA PRO A 432 12.03 10.09 13.41
C PRO A 432 10.89 11.04 13.03
N TYR A 433 10.80 12.20 13.69
CA TYR A 433 9.84 13.25 13.32
C TYR A 433 10.22 13.92 12.00
N SER A 434 11.47 14.39 11.86
CA SER A 434 11.99 15.01 10.63
C SER A 434 11.89 14.07 9.42
N ALA A 435 12.19 12.78 9.62
CA ALA A 435 12.03 11.75 8.60
C ALA A 435 10.55 11.47 8.26
N SER A 436 9.63 11.61 9.22
CA SER A 436 8.18 11.53 8.97
C SER A 436 7.68 12.73 8.18
N VAL A 437 8.11 13.95 8.53
CA VAL A 437 7.79 15.17 7.77
C VAL A 437 8.24 15.02 6.32
N ALA A 438 9.49 14.60 6.07
CA ALA A 438 10.01 14.37 4.72
C ALA A 438 9.19 13.34 3.91
N VAL A 439 8.74 12.25 4.54
CA VAL A 439 7.84 11.26 3.91
C VAL A 439 6.48 11.87 3.57
N PHE A 440 5.88 12.65 4.47
CA PHE A 440 4.59 13.27 4.23
C PHE A 440 4.67 14.37 3.17
N THR A 441 5.69 15.23 3.17
CA THR A 441 5.92 16.22 2.11
C THR A 441 6.11 15.56 0.74
N PHE A 442 6.94 14.51 0.66
CA PHE A 442 7.14 13.78 -0.59
C PHE A 442 5.85 13.09 -1.08
N SER A 443 5.08 12.49 -0.17
CA SER A 443 3.76 11.92 -0.47
C SER A 443 2.77 12.99 -0.94
N ALA A 444 2.75 14.15 -0.28
CA ALA A 444 1.87 15.28 -0.59
C ALA A 444 2.09 15.82 -2.01
N ILE A 445 3.34 15.93 -2.46
CA ILE A 445 3.68 16.30 -3.85
C ILE A 445 3.10 15.29 -4.85
N LEU A 446 3.26 13.97 -4.59
CA LEU A 446 2.71 12.94 -5.48
C LEU A 446 1.18 12.93 -5.52
N HIS A 447 0.50 13.27 -4.41
CA HIS A 447 -0.96 13.40 -4.39
C HIS A 447 -1.44 14.65 -5.13
N GLU A 448 -0.74 15.79 -5.01
CA GLU A 448 -1.04 17.00 -5.77
C GLU A 448 -0.82 16.81 -7.28
N LEU A 449 0.20 16.07 -7.70
CA LEU A 449 0.36 15.66 -9.10
C LEU A 449 -0.80 14.76 -9.54
N MET A 450 -1.03 13.64 -8.84
CA MET A 450 -2.03 12.63 -9.19
C MET A 450 -3.47 13.17 -9.28
N VAL A 451 -3.80 14.24 -8.56
CA VAL A 451 -5.13 14.89 -8.60
C VAL A 451 -5.12 16.18 -9.42
N GLY A 452 -4.17 17.08 -9.18
CA GLY A 452 -4.11 18.41 -9.80
C GLY A 452 -3.74 18.40 -11.28
N VAL A 453 -2.93 17.43 -11.74
CA VAL A 453 -2.58 17.30 -13.17
C VAL A 453 -3.78 16.83 -14.00
N PRO A 454 -4.46 15.70 -13.69
CA PRO A 454 -5.66 15.27 -14.43
C PRO A 454 -6.87 16.19 -14.29
N THR A 455 -6.94 17.01 -13.23
CA THR A 455 -7.97 18.04 -13.06
C THR A 455 -7.53 19.43 -13.53
N HIS A 456 -6.39 19.54 -14.22
CA HIS A 456 -5.88 20.79 -14.82
C HIS A 456 -5.75 21.96 -13.82
N ASN A 457 -5.69 21.68 -12.52
CA ASN A 457 -5.84 22.62 -11.42
C ASN A 457 -4.90 22.24 -10.27
N ILE A 458 -3.66 22.73 -10.32
CA ILE A 458 -2.66 22.53 -9.26
C ILE A 458 -2.88 23.62 -8.20
N ILE A 459 -3.85 23.38 -7.30
CA ILE A 459 -4.33 24.34 -6.31
C ILE A 459 -3.75 24.13 -4.90
N GLY A 460 -2.94 23.09 -4.69
CA GLY A 460 -2.29 22.81 -3.41
C GLY A 460 -3.20 22.18 -2.35
N VAL A 461 -4.47 21.90 -2.67
CA VAL A 461 -5.46 21.36 -1.72
C VAL A 461 -5.12 19.93 -1.30
N ALA A 462 -4.67 19.07 -2.23
CA ALA A 462 -4.22 17.73 -1.87
C ALA A 462 -2.89 17.78 -1.09
N PHE A 463 -1.98 18.69 -1.46
CA PHE A 463 -0.74 18.92 -0.71
C PHE A 463 -1.02 19.34 0.74
N ILE A 464 -1.83 20.38 0.95
CA ILE A 464 -2.19 20.90 2.27
C ILE A 464 -2.97 19.85 3.07
N GLY A 465 -3.94 19.17 2.45
CA GLY A 465 -4.71 18.10 3.11
C GLY A 465 -3.86 16.92 3.58
N MET A 466 -2.79 16.60 2.86
CA MET A 466 -1.80 15.60 3.27
C MET A 466 -0.86 16.10 4.37
N MET A 467 -0.42 17.37 4.32
CA MET A 467 0.42 17.95 5.38
C MET A 467 -0.35 18.16 6.70
N ALA A 468 -1.65 18.49 6.63
CA ALA A 468 -2.55 18.59 7.79
C ALA A 468 -2.73 17.27 8.55
N GLN A 469 -2.37 16.13 7.96
CA GLN A 469 -2.33 14.84 8.66
C GLN A 469 -1.27 14.81 9.77
N LEU A 470 -0.16 15.54 9.64
CA LEU A 470 0.94 15.50 10.62
C LEU A 470 0.52 16.02 12.02
N PRO A 471 -0.14 17.20 12.16
CA PRO A 471 -0.77 17.61 13.42
C PRO A 471 -1.77 16.58 13.97
N LEU A 472 -2.63 16.01 13.11
CA LEU A 472 -3.64 15.04 13.54
C LEU A 472 -3.03 13.71 14.02
N ILE A 473 -1.91 13.28 13.42
CA ILE A 473 -1.11 12.15 13.90
C ILE A 473 -0.49 12.48 15.26
N ALA A 474 0.03 13.69 15.46
CA ALA A 474 0.55 14.13 16.76
C ALA A 474 -0.54 14.16 17.85
N ILE A 475 -1.74 14.62 17.52
CA ILE A 475 -2.91 14.66 18.43
C ILE A 475 -3.43 13.24 18.75
N THR A 476 -3.39 12.30 17.80
CA THR A 476 -3.87 10.92 18.02
C THR A 476 -2.81 9.95 18.57
N ALA A 477 -1.52 10.29 18.53
CA ALA A 477 -0.45 9.46 19.07
C ALA A 477 -0.48 9.20 20.59
N PRO A 478 -0.95 10.13 21.47
CA PRO A 478 -1.22 9.83 22.88
C PRO A 478 -2.33 8.80 23.07
N LEU A 479 -3.37 8.80 22.22
CA LEU A 479 -4.49 7.86 22.31
C LEU A 479 -4.06 6.42 21.97
N GLU A 480 -3.13 6.25 21.02
CA GLU A 480 -2.49 4.95 20.71
C GLU A 480 -1.72 4.38 21.91
N LYS A 481 -1.22 5.24 22.80
CA LYS A 481 -0.43 4.86 24.00
C LYS A 481 -1.28 4.67 25.26
N MET A 482 -2.52 5.15 25.28
CA MET A 482 -3.38 5.09 26.46
C MET A 482 -3.82 3.63 26.73
N ARG A 483 -3.46 3.09 27.90
CA ARG A 483 -3.78 1.70 28.29
C ARG A 483 -5.26 1.53 28.63
N GLY A 484 -6.10 1.34 27.61
CA GLY A 484 -7.51 0.98 27.79
C GLY A 484 -8.23 0.72 26.46
N ILE A 485 -9.39 0.07 26.53
CA ILE A 485 -10.26 -0.13 25.36
C ILE A 485 -10.79 1.24 24.87
N ASN A 486 -11.13 2.13 25.81
CA ASN A 486 -11.69 3.45 25.53
C ASN A 486 -10.77 4.32 24.66
N GLY A 487 -9.45 4.33 24.93
CA GLY A 487 -8.48 5.09 24.11
C GLY A 487 -8.46 4.65 22.65
N LYS A 488 -8.55 3.33 22.39
CA LYS A 488 -8.65 2.77 21.04
C LYS A 488 -9.96 3.14 20.35
N ILE A 489 -11.08 3.11 21.07
CA ILE A 489 -12.40 3.50 20.54
C ILE A 489 -12.40 4.99 20.19
N ILE A 490 -11.98 5.86 21.11
CA ILE A 490 -11.94 7.31 20.90
C ILE A 490 -11.03 7.67 19.71
N GLY A 491 -9.83 7.09 19.65
CA GLY A 491 -8.91 7.28 18.52
C GLY A 491 -9.45 6.76 17.18
N ASN A 492 -10.20 5.65 17.19
CA ASN A 492 -10.88 5.13 16.00
C ASN A 492 -12.06 6.01 15.54
N CYS A 493 -12.83 6.57 16.49
CA CYS A 493 -13.89 7.54 16.18
C CYS A 493 -13.30 8.85 15.61
N ILE A 494 -12.20 9.37 16.17
CA ILE A 494 -11.50 10.55 15.65
C ILE A 494 -10.95 10.29 14.24
N PHE A 495 -10.36 9.11 14.01
CA PHE A 495 -9.95 8.66 12.67
C PHE A 495 -11.13 8.69 11.70
N TRP A 496 -12.24 8.03 12.04
CA TRP A 496 -13.41 7.99 11.16
C TRP A 496 -14.02 9.36 10.90
N VAL A 497 -14.22 10.20 11.93
CA VAL A 497 -14.78 11.56 11.77
C VAL A 497 -13.89 12.45 10.90
N SER A 498 -12.57 12.40 11.07
CA SER A 498 -11.66 13.15 10.19
C SER A 498 -11.66 12.61 8.76
N PHE A 499 -11.69 11.29 8.61
CA PHE A 499 -11.70 10.63 7.30
C PHE A 499 -12.99 10.92 6.52
N THR A 500 -14.15 10.84 7.17
CA THR A 500 -15.47 11.04 6.55
C THR A 500 -15.81 12.50 6.32
N LEU A 501 -15.57 13.41 7.29
CA LEU A 501 -16.03 14.80 7.16
C LEU A 501 -14.99 15.71 6.49
N VAL A 502 -13.72 15.59 6.88
CA VAL A 502 -12.69 16.62 6.58
C VAL A 502 -11.75 16.20 5.44
N GLY A 503 -11.49 14.91 5.27
CA GLY A 503 -10.53 14.40 4.28
C GLY A 503 -11.08 14.37 2.85
N GLN A 504 -11.65 13.22 2.46
CA GLN A 504 -11.97 12.92 1.06
C GLN A 504 -13.05 13.85 0.43
N PRO A 505 -14.19 14.15 1.06
CA PRO A 505 -15.24 14.94 0.39
C PRO A 505 -14.88 16.42 0.27
N LEU A 506 -14.09 16.98 1.19
CA LEU A 506 -13.66 18.38 1.11
C LEU A 506 -12.72 18.59 -0.08
N ALA A 507 -11.74 17.70 -0.25
CA ALA A 507 -10.90 17.69 -1.45
C ALA A 507 -11.74 17.53 -2.72
N ALA A 508 -12.65 16.55 -2.78
CA ALA A 508 -13.51 16.33 -3.94
C ALA A 508 -14.38 17.56 -4.29
N LEU A 509 -14.95 18.22 -3.28
CA LEU A 509 -15.76 19.44 -3.44
C LEU A 509 -14.93 20.61 -4.01
N LEU A 510 -13.73 20.83 -3.46
CA LEU A 510 -12.84 21.93 -3.87
C LEU A 510 -12.27 21.72 -5.28
N TYR A 511 -11.78 20.52 -5.62
CA TYR A 511 -11.29 20.23 -6.98
C TYR A 511 -12.43 20.24 -8.02
N PHE A 512 -13.64 19.78 -7.66
CA PHE A 512 -14.80 19.88 -8.57
C PHE A 512 -15.20 21.34 -8.82
N PHE A 513 -15.19 22.19 -7.79
CA PHE A 513 -15.48 23.61 -7.95
C PHE A 513 -14.41 24.33 -8.79
N ALA A 514 -13.12 24.05 -8.57
CA ALA A 514 -12.04 24.57 -9.41
C ALA A 514 -12.20 24.14 -10.89
N TRP A 515 -12.61 22.89 -11.13
CA TRP A 515 -12.94 22.42 -12.48
C TRP A 515 -14.14 23.18 -13.10
N GLN A 516 -15.23 23.35 -12.36
CA GLN A 516 -16.43 24.05 -12.84
C GLN A 516 -16.20 25.56 -13.03
N ALA A 517 -15.33 26.18 -12.22
CA ALA A 517 -14.90 27.57 -12.40
C ALA A 517 -14.05 27.78 -13.66
N LYS A 518 -13.27 26.76 -14.07
CA LYS A 518 -12.36 26.84 -15.23
C LYS A 518 -12.99 26.37 -16.55
N TYR A 519 -13.83 25.32 -16.53
CA TYR A 519 -14.39 24.67 -17.73
C TYR A 519 -15.92 24.51 -17.71
N GLY A 520 -16.59 24.89 -16.62
CA GLY A 520 -17.99 24.58 -16.34
C GLY A 520 -19.00 25.70 -16.63
N SER A 521 -20.17 25.62 -15.99
CA SER A 521 -21.23 26.63 -16.11
C SER A 521 -20.87 27.95 -15.42
N VAL A 522 -20.05 27.92 -14.37
CA VAL A 522 -19.69 29.09 -13.56
C VAL A 522 -18.93 30.12 -14.41
N SER A 523 -17.98 29.70 -15.25
CA SER A 523 -17.27 30.61 -16.15
C SER A 523 -18.19 31.29 -17.19
N ARG A 524 -19.31 30.65 -17.55
CA ARG A 524 -20.32 31.24 -18.46
C ARG A 524 -21.24 32.25 -17.77
N GLN A 525 -21.24 32.32 -16.45
CA GLN A 525 -21.94 33.37 -15.69
C GLN A 525 -21.04 34.61 -15.49
N THR A 526 -19.72 34.44 -15.39
CA THR A 526 -18.75 35.56 -15.27
C THR A 526 -18.43 36.29 -16.58
N ILE A 527 -18.98 35.83 -17.71
CA ILE A 527 -18.77 36.39 -19.07
C ILE A 527 -20.13 36.87 -19.64
N LYS A 528 -20.97 37.45 -18.77
CA LYS A 528 -22.28 38.04 -19.10
C LYS A 528 -22.53 39.30 -18.28
#